data_AF-A0A660U9G0-F1
#
_entry.id   AF-A0A660U9G0-F1
#
_cell.length_a   1.000
_cell.length_b   1.000
_cell.length_c   1.000
_cell.angle_alpha   90.00
_cell.angle_beta   90.00
_cell.angle_gamma   90.00
#
_symmetry.space_group_name_H-M   'P 1'
#
loop_
_entity.id
_entity.type
_entity.pdbx_description
1 polymer ?
#
loop_
_entity_poly.entity_id
_entity_poly.type
_entity_poly.pdbx_seq_one_letter_code
_entity_poly.pdbx_strand_id
1 'polypeptide(L)'
;IISTLFERGYVVKEKGRLVPTELGKLVNKLLIKSFPEIMDVKFTANMESKLDEIEEGRANWIDVLKEFYANFRRYLEAAPRAMSEAKKEMVEETDEVCKLCGRKMVIRWGRYGRFLACSAYPECKFTRPLGIGVKCPKCGGELVERRSKKGKTFYGCENYPDCDYVVWDKPVDKPCPKCGFPFLVEKRGQRGRRYLACPNEGCDHVER
;
A
#
# COMPACT_ATOMS: atom_id res chain seq x y z
N ILE A 1 18.16 -8.16 1.32
CA ILE A 1 16.94 -8.31 0.49
C ILE A 1 15.65 -8.17 1.32
N ILE A 2 15.40 -9.04 2.31
CA ILE A 2 14.11 -9.08 3.03
C ILE A 2 13.81 -7.79 3.82
N SER A 3 14.79 -7.22 4.52
CA SER A 3 14.63 -5.95 5.27
C SER A 3 14.16 -4.80 4.37
N THR A 4 14.75 -4.66 3.18
CA THR A 4 14.42 -3.63 2.20
C THR A 4 12.97 -3.72 1.72
N LEU A 5 12.44 -4.95 1.56
CA LEU A 5 11.04 -5.15 1.17
C LEU A 5 10.06 -4.66 2.25
N PHE A 6 10.41 -4.81 3.53
CA PHE A 6 9.61 -4.27 4.63
C PHE A 6 9.68 -2.74 4.70
N GLU A 7 10.88 -2.16 4.61
CA GLU A 7 11.09 -0.70 4.68
C GLU A 7 10.37 0.07 3.56
N ARG A 8 10.34 -0.52 2.35
CA ARG A 8 9.60 0.04 1.21
C ARG A 8 8.10 -0.26 1.26
N GLY A 9 7.66 -1.09 2.21
CA GLY A 9 6.25 -1.38 2.44
C GLY A 9 5.62 -2.30 1.39
N TYR A 10 6.41 -3.08 0.66
CA TYR A 10 5.92 -4.04 -0.35
C TYR A 10 5.42 -5.34 0.28
N VAL A 11 5.97 -5.72 1.42
CA VAL A 11 5.55 -6.90 2.18
C VAL A 11 5.40 -6.56 3.66
N VAL A 12 4.57 -7.32 4.36
CA VAL A 12 4.42 -7.28 5.82
C VAL A 12 4.59 -8.67 6.40
N LYS A 13 5.05 -8.76 7.65
CA LYS A 13 5.21 -10.04 8.35
C LYS A 13 3.96 -10.31 9.17
N GLU A 14 3.19 -11.31 8.77
CA GLU A 14 2.02 -11.78 9.50
C GLU A 14 2.24 -13.22 9.97
N LYS A 15 2.20 -13.46 11.29
CA LYS A 15 2.40 -14.79 11.90
C LYS A 15 3.64 -15.54 11.38
N GLY A 16 4.75 -14.83 11.21
CA GLY A 16 6.00 -15.42 10.69
C GLY A 16 6.04 -15.59 9.17
N ARG A 17 4.96 -15.32 8.44
CA ARG A 17 4.88 -15.42 6.98
C ARG A 17 5.00 -14.03 6.33
N LEU A 18 5.56 -14.00 5.12
CA LEU A 18 5.59 -12.79 4.29
C LEU A 18 4.28 -12.69 3.52
N VAL A 19 3.59 -11.57 3.64
CA VAL A 19 2.34 -11.28 2.92
C VAL A 19 2.56 -10.02 2.07
N PRO A 20 2.28 -10.06 0.75
CA PRO A 20 2.42 -8.89 -0.10
C PRO A 20 1.34 -7.86 0.22
N THR A 21 1.74 -6.60 0.34
CA THR A 21 0.81 -5.48 0.48
C THR A 21 0.16 -5.16 -0.86
N GLU A 22 -0.95 -4.43 -0.85
CA GLU A 22 -1.56 -3.97 -2.11
C GLU A 22 -0.60 -3.11 -2.93
N LEU A 23 0.20 -2.25 -2.28
CA LEU A 23 1.30 -1.51 -2.94
C LEU A 23 2.33 -2.45 -3.56
N GLY A 24 2.73 -3.51 -2.85
CA GLY A 24 3.69 -4.50 -3.36
C GLY A 24 3.17 -5.23 -4.59
N LYS A 25 1.90 -5.67 -4.56
CA LYS A 25 1.24 -6.29 -5.72
C LYS A 25 1.18 -5.32 -6.91
N LEU A 26 0.85 -4.06 -6.64
CA LEU A 26 0.75 -3.02 -7.65
C LEU A 26 2.09 -2.78 -8.33
N VAL A 27 3.14 -2.53 -7.54
CA VAL A 27 4.50 -2.29 -8.04
C VAL A 27 5.01 -3.51 -8.80
N ASN A 28 4.78 -4.72 -8.29
CA ASN A 28 5.16 -5.94 -9.00
C ASN A 28 4.48 -6.03 -10.38
N LYS A 29 3.17 -5.76 -10.46
CA LYS A 29 2.42 -5.73 -11.72
C LYS A 29 2.99 -4.69 -12.70
N LEU A 30 3.33 -3.50 -12.21
CA LEU A 30 3.94 -2.43 -13.02
C LEU A 30 5.33 -2.82 -13.55
N LEU A 31 6.16 -3.41 -12.69
CA LEU A 31 7.52 -3.82 -13.03
C LEU A 31 7.51 -4.97 -14.05
N ILE A 32 6.65 -5.98 -13.89
CA ILE A 32 6.52 -7.07 -14.86
C ILE A 32 6.06 -6.54 -16.22
N LYS A 33 5.11 -5.60 -16.26
CA LYS A 33 4.64 -4.98 -17.51
C LYS A 33 5.71 -4.12 -18.19
N SER A 34 6.54 -3.42 -17.41
CA SER A 34 7.51 -2.44 -17.94
C SER A 34 8.90 -3.04 -18.21
N PHE A 35 9.27 -4.11 -17.50
CA PHE A 35 10.59 -4.74 -17.54
C PHE A 35 10.47 -6.28 -17.57
N PRO A 36 9.78 -6.87 -18.56
CA PRO A 36 9.46 -8.30 -18.55
C PRO A 36 10.71 -9.21 -18.51
N GLU A 37 11.75 -8.87 -19.26
CA GLU A 37 12.99 -9.66 -19.30
C GLU A 37 13.79 -9.56 -18.00
N ILE A 38 13.87 -8.38 -17.38
CA ILE A 38 14.63 -8.18 -16.13
C ILE A 38 13.92 -8.83 -14.94
N MET A 39 12.59 -8.86 -14.97
CA MET A 39 11.77 -9.50 -13.96
C MET A 39 11.67 -11.02 -14.17
N ASP A 40 12.27 -11.58 -15.23
CA ASP A 40 12.35 -13.01 -15.45
C ASP A 40 13.38 -13.66 -14.52
N VAL A 41 13.00 -14.79 -13.94
CA VAL A 41 13.85 -15.53 -12.98
C VAL A 41 15.13 -16.03 -13.66
N LYS A 42 15.07 -16.40 -14.95
CA LYS A 42 16.24 -16.88 -15.69
C LYS A 42 17.23 -15.75 -15.97
N PHE A 43 16.73 -14.54 -16.23
CA PHE A 43 17.59 -13.37 -16.39
C PHE A 43 18.37 -13.07 -15.10
N THR A 44 17.67 -13.10 -13.95
CA THR A 44 18.30 -12.86 -12.65
C THR A 44 19.35 -13.93 -12.34
N ALA A 45 19.06 -15.21 -12.61
CA ALA A 45 20.03 -16.29 -12.45
C ALA A 45 21.26 -16.12 -13.36
N ASN A 46 21.07 -15.74 -14.61
CA ASN A 46 22.17 -15.50 -15.55
C ASN A 46 23.04 -14.31 -15.11
N MET A 47 22.44 -13.27 -14.52
CA MET A 47 23.20 -12.14 -13.98
C MET A 47 24.13 -12.56 -12.85
N GLU A 48 23.64 -13.37 -11.89
CA GLU A 48 24.48 -13.89 -10.80
C GLU A 48 25.65 -14.71 -11.36
N SER A 49 25.41 -15.58 -12.35
CA SER A 49 26.50 -16.33 -13.00
C SER A 49 27.54 -15.45 -13.68
N LYS A 50 27.11 -14.35 -14.33
CA LYS A 50 28.03 -13.37 -14.92
C LYS A 50 28.85 -12.63 -13.84
N LEU A 51 28.29 -12.41 -12.65
CA LEU A 51 29.02 -11.81 -11.52
C LEU A 51 30.08 -12.78 -10.98
N ASP A 52 29.75 -14.08 -10.88
CA ASP A 52 30.72 -15.12 -10.49
C ASP A 52 31.88 -15.20 -11.50
N GLU A 53 31.59 -15.12 -12.80
CA GLU A 53 32.63 -15.09 -13.84
C GLU A 53 33.56 -13.88 -13.73
N ILE A 54 33.06 -12.73 -13.27
CA ILE A 54 33.88 -11.54 -13.00
C ILE A 54 34.77 -11.79 -11.77
N GLU A 55 34.22 -12.36 -10.70
CA GLU A 55 34.98 -12.68 -9.48
C GLU A 55 36.12 -13.67 -9.77
N GLU A 56 35.88 -14.66 -10.62
CA GLU A 56 36.87 -15.63 -11.07
C GLU A 56 37.84 -15.08 -12.14
N GLY A 57 37.66 -13.83 -12.59
CA GLY A 57 38.50 -13.19 -13.62
C GLY A 57 38.28 -13.72 -15.04
N ARG A 58 37.20 -14.46 -15.28
CA ARG A 58 36.80 -15.01 -16.60
C ARG A 58 36.04 -14.00 -17.46
N ALA A 59 35.49 -12.95 -16.86
CA ALA A 59 34.74 -11.91 -17.55
C ALA A 59 35.19 -10.49 -17.15
N ASN A 60 35.11 -9.54 -18.09
CA ASN A 60 35.36 -8.13 -17.83
C ASN A 60 34.08 -7.44 -17.36
N TRP A 61 34.11 -6.88 -16.15
CA TRP A 61 32.95 -6.21 -15.54
C TRP A 61 32.39 -5.04 -16.37
N ILE A 62 33.23 -4.32 -17.11
CA ILE A 62 32.82 -3.21 -17.96
C ILE A 62 31.96 -3.72 -19.12
N ASP A 63 32.33 -4.84 -19.72
CA ASP A 63 31.63 -5.40 -20.87
C ASP A 63 30.28 -5.99 -20.46
N VAL A 64 30.24 -6.67 -19.30
CA VAL A 64 28.98 -7.14 -18.69
C VAL A 64 28.03 -5.98 -18.40
N LEU A 65 28.53 -4.87 -17.83
CA LEU A 65 27.71 -3.68 -17.58
C LEU A 65 27.21 -3.01 -18.86
N LYS A 66 28.05 -2.92 -19.90
CA LYS A 66 27.64 -2.36 -21.21
C LYS A 66 26.52 -3.17 -21.83
N GLU A 67 26.64 -4.50 -21.83
CA GLU A 67 25.63 -5.42 -22.36
C GLU A 67 24.31 -5.27 -21.59
N PHE A 68 24.37 -5.28 -20.26
CA PHE A 68 23.20 -5.07 -19.41
C PHE A 68 22.53 -3.72 -19.71
N TYR A 69 23.31 -2.64 -19.71
CA TYR A 69 22.78 -1.30 -19.82
C TYR A 69 22.19 -1.02 -21.21
N ALA A 70 22.76 -1.61 -22.28
CA ALA A 70 22.23 -1.50 -23.63
C ALA A 70 20.79 -2.03 -23.73
N ASN A 71 20.50 -3.15 -23.08
CA ASN A 71 19.15 -3.72 -23.03
C ASN A 71 18.26 -2.94 -22.05
N PHE A 72 18.77 -2.63 -20.86
CA PHE A 72 18.02 -1.89 -19.83
C PHE A 72 17.56 -0.52 -20.31
N ARG A 73 18.40 0.20 -21.06
CA ARG A 73 18.09 1.54 -21.57
C ARG A 73 16.82 1.56 -22.42
N ARG A 74 16.59 0.53 -23.25
CA ARG A 74 15.38 0.43 -24.08
C ARG A 74 14.12 0.37 -23.22
N TYR A 75 14.16 -0.43 -22.14
CA TYR A 75 13.07 -0.48 -21.18
C TYR A 75 12.90 0.83 -20.41
N LEU A 76 14.01 1.48 -20.03
CA LEU A 76 13.99 2.76 -19.34
C LEU A 76 13.33 3.86 -20.18
N GLU A 77 13.59 3.89 -21.50
CA GLU A 77 13.00 4.85 -22.42
C GLU A 77 11.49 4.60 -22.64
N ALA A 78 11.05 3.33 -22.62
CA ALA A 78 9.63 2.97 -22.73
C ALA A 78 8.84 3.10 -21.41
N ALA A 79 9.52 2.99 -20.27
CA ALA A 79 8.91 2.92 -18.94
C ALA A 79 8.03 4.13 -18.57
N PRO A 80 8.37 5.40 -18.85
CA PRO A 80 7.53 6.54 -18.49
C PRO A 80 6.12 6.44 -19.07
N ARG A 81 6.00 5.99 -20.32
CA ARG A 81 4.71 5.82 -20.99
C ARG A 81 3.93 4.66 -20.40
N ALA A 82 4.55 3.49 -20.30
CA ALA A 82 3.92 2.29 -19.73
C ALA A 82 3.46 2.51 -18.28
N MET A 83 4.27 3.19 -17.47
CA MET A 83 3.93 3.51 -16.08
C MET A 83 2.85 4.58 -15.98
N SER A 84 2.83 5.58 -16.87
CA SER A 84 1.77 6.59 -16.91
C SER A 84 0.42 5.98 -17.28
N GLU A 85 0.38 5.13 -18.31
CA GLU A 85 -0.84 4.43 -18.73
C GLU A 85 -1.36 3.53 -17.61
N ALA A 86 -0.49 2.72 -17.01
CA ALA A 86 -0.88 1.87 -15.90
C ALA A 86 -1.30 2.66 -14.65
N LYS A 87 -0.67 3.82 -14.35
CA LYS A 87 -1.13 4.71 -13.27
C LYS A 87 -2.52 5.27 -13.54
N LYS A 88 -2.86 5.59 -14.80
CA LYS A 88 -4.20 6.07 -15.17
C LYS A 88 -5.25 4.98 -15.00
N GLU A 89 -4.95 3.74 -15.41
CA GLU A 89 -5.84 2.58 -15.21
C GLU A 89 -6.14 2.30 -13.72
N MET A 90 -5.25 2.74 -12.82
CA MET A 90 -5.36 2.53 -11.37
C MET A 90 -6.07 3.67 -10.63
N VAL A 91 -6.54 4.70 -11.34
CA VAL A 91 -7.31 5.80 -10.76
C VAL A 91 -8.76 5.33 -10.63
N GLU A 92 -9.26 5.27 -9.40
CA GLU A 92 -10.68 4.98 -9.15
C GLU A 92 -11.42 6.32 -9.04
N GLU A 93 -12.51 6.49 -9.80
CA GLU A 93 -13.35 7.68 -9.70
C GLU A 93 -14.16 7.67 -8.40
N THR A 94 -14.42 8.86 -7.85
CA THR A 94 -15.34 9.01 -6.71
C THR A 94 -16.35 10.12 -6.96
N ASP A 95 -17.45 10.06 -6.23
CA ASP A 95 -18.49 11.10 -6.26
C ASP A 95 -18.15 12.30 -5.37
N GLU A 96 -16.96 12.30 -4.77
CA GLU A 96 -16.54 13.36 -3.88
C GLU A 96 -16.07 14.60 -4.64
N VAL A 97 -16.39 15.76 -4.07
CA VAL A 97 -16.02 17.06 -4.64
C VAL A 97 -14.87 17.66 -3.84
N CYS A 98 -13.87 18.17 -4.56
CA CYS A 98 -12.74 18.86 -3.97
C CYS A 98 -13.19 20.18 -3.32
N LYS A 99 -12.94 20.32 -2.01
CA LYS A 99 -13.28 21.52 -1.24
C LYS A 99 -12.56 22.80 -1.68
N LEU A 100 -11.46 22.70 -2.42
CA LEU A 100 -10.68 23.86 -2.88
C LEU A 100 -11.07 24.37 -4.27
N CYS A 101 -11.48 23.50 -5.19
CA CYS A 101 -11.73 23.90 -6.59
C CYS A 101 -13.07 23.40 -7.16
N GLY A 102 -13.86 22.63 -6.41
CA GLY A 102 -15.16 22.13 -6.86
C GLY A 102 -15.13 21.02 -7.91
N ARG A 103 -13.94 20.55 -8.34
CA ARG A 103 -13.82 19.41 -9.26
C ARG A 103 -13.87 18.08 -8.52
N LYS A 104 -14.17 16.99 -9.24
CA LYS A 104 -14.21 15.63 -8.66
C LYS A 104 -12.89 15.23 -8.03
N MET A 105 -12.95 14.45 -6.96
CA MET A 105 -11.81 13.75 -6.40
C MET A 105 -11.71 12.35 -7.01
N VAL A 106 -10.50 11.79 -6.95
CA VAL A 106 -10.19 10.44 -7.44
C VAL A 106 -9.29 9.74 -6.45
N ILE A 107 -9.39 8.42 -6.35
CA ILE A 107 -8.50 7.61 -5.53
C ILE A 107 -7.23 7.34 -6.33
N ARG A 108 -6.08 7.64 -5.71
CA ARG A 108 -4.75 7.35 -6.25
C ARG A 108 -3.95 6.52 -5.27
N TRP A 109 -2.92 5.85 -5.78
CA TRP A 109 -1.97 5.07 -5.01
C TRP A 109 -0.72 5.88 -4.67
N GLY A 110 -0.36 5.92 -3.39
CA GLY A 110 0.86 6.53 -2.89
C GLY A 110 1.66 5.55 -2.02
N ARG A 111 2.79 6.04 -1.49
CA ARG A 111 3.68 5.25 -0.60
C ARG A 111 2.95 4.67 0.62
N TYR A 112 1.98 5.41 1.15
CA TYR A 112 1.24 5.06 2.35
C TYR A 112 -0.08 4.33 2.05
N GLY A 113 -0.35 3.98 0.79
CA GLY A 113 -1.58 3.34 0.36
C GLY A 113 -2.44 4.26 -0.51
N ARG A 114 -3.74 3.94 -0.55
CA ARG A 114 -4.73 4.71 -1.32
C ARG A 114 -5.05 6.03 -0.62
N PHE A 115 -5.21 7.09 -1.40
CA PHE A 115 -5.59 8.40 -0.90
C PHE A 115 -6.46 9.11 -1.93
N LEU A 116 -7.25 10.08 -1.48
CA LEU A 116 -8.05 10.92 -2.35
C LEU A 116 -7.22 12.11 -2.83
N ALA A 117 -7.23 12.35 -4.14
CA ALA A 117 -6.57 13.47 -4.79
C ALA A 117 -7.56 14.21 -5.69
N CYS A 118 -7.39 15.53 -5.84
CA CYS A 118 -8.16 16.26 -6.84
C CYS A 118 -7.86 15.75 -8.26
N SER A 119 -8.89 15.57 -9.08
CA SER A 119 -8.76 15.21 -10.50
C SER A 119 -7.94 16.23 -11.30
N ALA A 120 -7.95 17.51 -10.90
CA ALA A 120 -7.21 18.59 -11.56
C ALA A 120 -5.74 18.73 -11.14
N TYR A 121 -5.17 17.73 -10.47
CA TYR A 121 -3.73 17.69 -10.27
C TYR A 121 -3.00 17.69 -11.63
N PRO A 122 -1.99 18.56 -11.87
CA PRO A 122 -1.18 19.29 -10.87
C PRO A 122 -1.67 20.70 -10.50
N GLU A 123 -2.71 21.24 -11.13
CA GLU A 123 -3.26 22.58 -10.87
C GLU A 123 -3.85 22.69 -9.46
N CYS A 124 -4.60 21.67 -9.02
CA CYS A 124 -5.09 21.57 -7.65
C CYS A 124 -4.35 20.45 -6.90
N LYS A 125 -3.58 20.84 -5.87
CA LYS A 125 -2.78 19.91 -5.04
C LYS A 125 -3.52 19.40 -3.81
N PHE A 126 -4.85 19.56 -3.75
CA PHE A 126 -5.64 19.06 -2.62
C PHE A 126 -5.63 17.54 -2.57
N THR A 127 -5.25 16.98 -1.41
CA THR A 127 -5.27 15.54 -1.13
C THR A 127 -5.78 15.30 0.28
N ARG A 128 -6.50 14.19 0.49
CA ARG A 128 -6.98 13.80 1.82
C ARG A 128 -6.90 12.29 2.05
N PRO A 129 -6.90 11.88 3.34
CA PRO A 129 -7.31 10.58 3.83
C PRO A 129 -8.26 9.80 2.94
N LEU A 130 -8.00 8.56 2.50
CA LEU A 130 -9.14 7.72 2.10
C LEU A 130 -9.76 7.16 3.38
N GLY A 131 -10.99 7.57 3.68
CA GLY A 131 -11.77 7.04 4.77
C GLY A 131 -12.17 5.59 4.53
N ILE A 132 -12.33 4.82 5.61
CA ILE A 132 -12.73 3.40 5.54
C ILE A 132 -14.23 3.17 5.78
N GLY A 133 -15.04 4.23 5.72
CA GLY A 133 -16.49 4.17 5.96
C GLY A 133 -16.88 4.13 7.44
N VAL A 134 -15.92 3.98 8.36
CA VAL A 134 -16.20 3.89 9.80
C VAL A 134 -16.14 5.26 10.45
N LYS A 135 -17.18 5.64 11.18
CA LYS A 135 -17.24 6.90 11.94
C LYS A 135 -16.46 6.82 13.26
N CYS A 136 -15.76 7.90 13.56
CA CYS A 136 -15.01 8.13 14.78
C CYS A 136 -16.00 8.33 15.95
N PRO A 137 -15.84 7.60 17.06
CA PRO A 137 -16.78 7.66 18.17
C PRO A 137 -16.62 8.95 18.99
N LYS A 138 -15.48 9.64 18.88
CA LYS A 138 -15.22 10.89 19.63
C LYS A 138 -15.79 12.15 18.94
N CYS A 139 -15.75 12.22 17.62
CA CYS A 139 -16.09 13.46 16.89
C CYS A 139 -16.99 13.26 15.66
N GLY A 140 -17.36 12.02 15.31
CA GLY A 140 -18.17 11.73 14.12
C GLY A 140 -17.43 11.87 12.78
N GLY A 141 -16.17 12.29 12.77
CA GLY A 141 -15.30 12.26 11.57
C GLY A 141 -15.05 10.84 11.08
N GLU A 142 -14.42 10.65 9.93
CA GLU A 142 -14.12 9.32 9.39
C GLU A 142 -12.78 8.77 9.90
N LEU A 143 -12.71 7.45 10.10
CA LEU A 143 -11.43 6.77 10.38
C LEU A 143 -10.66 6.54 9.07
N VAL A 144 -9.34 6.71 9.16
CA VAL A 144 -8.41 6.51 8.04
C VAL A 144 -7.30 5.54 8.42
N GLU A 145 -6.86 4.73 7.46
CA GLU A 145 -5.72 3.84 7.64
C GLU A 145 -4.40 4.64 7.70
N ARG A 146 -3.59 4.39 8.72
CA ARG A 146 -2.27 5.01 8.92
C ARG A 146 -1.24 3.95 9.27
N ARG A 147 0.04 4.27 9.09
CA ARG A 147 1.18 3.42 9.47
C ARG A 147 2.04 4.10 10.52
N SER A 148 2.38 3.34 11.56
CA SER A 148 3.32 3.78 12.59
C SER A 148 4.76 3.81 12.05
N LYS A 149 5.68 4.47 12.77
CA LYS A 149 7.12 4.46 12.44
C LYS A 149 7.71 3.04 12.33
N LYS A 150 7.15 2.08 13.08
CA LYS A 150 7.53 0.65 13.08
C LYS A 150 6.80 -0.17 12.00
N GLY A 151 6.03 0.46 11.12
CA GLY A 151 5.32 -0.19 10.03
C GLY A 151 3.99 -0.87 10.40
N LYS A 152 3.61 -0.90 11.69
CA LYS A 152 2.30 -1.43 12.12
C LYS A 152 1.19 -0.49 11.66
N THR A 153 0.18 -1.03 10.98
CA THR A 153 -1.05 -0.33 10.59
C THR A 153 -1.91 -0.03 11.81
N PHE A 154 -2.52 1.14 11.81
CA PHE A 154 -3.52 1.58 12.78
C PHE A 154 -4.55 2.46 12.09
N TYR A 155 -5.69 2.69 12.72
CA TYR A 155 -6.79 3.48 12.17
C TYR A 155 -7.00 4.67 13.09
N GLY A 156 -6.79 5.87 12.56
CA GLY A 156 -6.92 7.12 13.31
C GLY A 156 -8.03 8.00 12.74
N CYS A 157 -8.51 8.95 13.53
CA CYS A 157 -9.44 9.96 13.04
C CYS A 157 -8.83 10.81 11.92
N GLU A 158 -9.61 11.15 10.90
CA GLU A 158 -9.19 12.08 9.85
C GLU A 158 -8.93 13.49 10.38
N ASN A 159 -9.67 13.91 11.42
CA ASN A 159 -9.57 15.24 12.05
C ASN A 159 -8.39 15.39 13.02
N TYR A 160 -7.36 14.55 12.93
CA TYR A 160 -6.13 14.75 13.70
C TYR A 160 -5.40 16.02 13.20
N PRO A 161 -4.92 16.93 14.08
CA PRO A 161 -4.66 16.74 15.51
C PRO A 161 -5.83 17.05 16.46
N ASP A 162 -6.94 17.61 15.97
CA ASP A 162 -8.09 18.00 16.79
C ASP A 162 -8.81 16.81 17.43
N CYS A 163 -8.73 15.63 16.81
CA CYS A 163 -9.19 14.36 17.37
C CYS A 163 -8.07 13.31 17.38
N ASP A 164 -7.72 12.84 18.58
CA ASP A 164 -6.65 11.89 18.86
C ASP A 164 -7.09 10.41 18.88
N TYR A 165 -8.34 10.13 18.48
CA TYR A 165 -8.88 8.76 18.53
C TYR A 165 -8.11 7.83 17.59
N VAL A 166 -7.69 6.68 18.12
CA VAL A 166 -6.94 5.65 17.40
C VAL A 166 -7.44 4.26 17.82
N VAL A 167 -7.53 3.35 16.85
CA VAL A 167 -7.74 1.92 17.06
C VAL A 167 -6.71 1.11 16.27
N TRP A 168 -6.19 0.03 16.85
CA TRP A 168 -5.11 -0.76 16.26
C TRP A 168 -5.60 -1.87 15.32
N ASP A 169 -6.76 -2.43 15.64
CA ASP A 169 -7.39 -3.46 14.84
C ASP A 169 -8.32 -2.83 13.81
N LYS A 170 -8.55 -3.53 12.68
CA LYS A 170 -9.34 -3.01 11.57
C LYS A 170 -10.80 -2.83 12.01
N PRO A 171 -11.35 -1.61 12.02
CA PRO A 171 -12.74 -1.44 12.37
C PRO A 171 -13.63 -1.80 11.18
N VAL A 172 -14.80 -2.33 11.50
CA VAL A 172 -15.84 -2.79 10.58
C VAL A 172 -17.10 -2.05 10.96
N ASP A 173 -17.75 -1.40 9.99
CA ASP A 173 -18.97 -0.59 10.16
C ASP A 173 -20.17 -1.45 10.53
N LYS A 174 -20.14 -1.97 11.76
CA LYS A 174 -21.14 -2.82 12.36
C LYS A 174 -21.28 -2.44 13.82
N PRO A 175 -22.43 -1.92 14.26
CA PRO A 175 -22.61 -1.52 15.64
C PRO A 175 -22.59 -2.73 16.57
N CYS A 176 -22.07 -2.55 17.78
CA CYS A 176 -22.03 -3.59 18.79
C CYS A 176 -23.44 -3.83 19.36
N PRO A 177 -24.00 -5.04 19.28
CA PRO A 177 -25.35 -5.34 19.78
C PRO A 177 -25.47 -5.28 21.30
N LYS A 178 -24.36 -5.36 22.06
CA LYS A 178 -24.37 -5.36 23.53
C LYS A 178 -24.30 -3.97 24.15
N CYS A 179 -23.55 -3.04 23.56
CA CYS A 179 -23.31 -1.71 24.14
C CYS A 179 -23.60 -0.55 23.19
N GLY A 180 -24.01 -0.81 21.94
CA GLY A 180 -24.30 0.23 20.96
C GLY A 180 -23.08 0.96 20.41
N PHE A 181 -21.86 0.47 20.68
CA PHE A 181 -20.64 1.07 20.13
C PHE A 181 -20.69 1.08 18.59
N PRO A 182 -20.26 2.15 17.90
CA PRO A 182 -20.56 2.36 16.49
C PRO A 182 -19.93 1.34 15.53
N PHE A 183 -18.86 0.66 15.93
CA PHE A 183 -18.20 -0.34 15.09
C PHE A 183 -17.60 -1.50 15.90
N LEU A 184 -17.37 -2.62 15.24
CA LEU A 184 -16.58 -3.73 15.79
C LEU A 184 -15.19 -3.73 15.15
N VAL A 185 -14.24 -4.45 15.75
CA VAL A 185 -12.90 -4.63 15.19
C VAL A 185 -12.65 -6.07 14.77
N GLU A 186 -12.06 -6.26 13.58
CA GLU A 186 -11.65 -7.56 13.06
C GLU A 186 -10.39 -8.03 13.79
N LYS A 187 -10.55 -9.05 14.64
CA LYS A 187 -9.47 -9.74 15.32
C LYS A 187 -9.28 -11.14 14.72
N ARG A 188 -8.09 -11.70 14.92
CA ARG A 188 -7.77 -13.07 14.47
C ARG A 188 -7.56 -13.97 15.67
N GLY A 189 -8.33 -15.06 15.76
CA GLY A 189 -8.29 -16.05 16.83
C GLY A 189 -7.27 -17.16 16.59
N GLN A 190 -7.33 -18.17 17.45
CA GLN A 190 -6.56 -19.40 17.28
C GLN A 190 -6.89 -20.07 15.93
N ARG A 191 -5.88 -20.68 15.29
CA ARG A 191 -5.96 -21.30 13.95
C ARG A 191 -6.34 -20.36 12.78
N GLY A 192 -6.30 -19.04 12.98
CA GLY A 192 -6.48 -18.07 11.88
C GLY A 192 -7.92 -17.74 11.51
N ARG A 193 -8.91 -18.21 12.28
CA ARG A 193 -10.30 -17.75 12.16
C ARG A 193 -10.38 -16.26 12.52
N ARG A 194 -11.14 -15.51 11.73
CA ARG A 194 -11.39 -14.09 11.98
C ARG A 194 -12.67 -13.99 12.81
N TYR A 195 -12.69 -13.05 13.73
CA TYR A 195 -13.83 -12.78 14.58
C TYR A 195 -13.91 -11.27 14.80
N LEU A 196 -15.11 -10.76 15.01
CA LEU A 196 -15.33 -9.36 15.35
C LEU A 196 -15.39 -9.23 16.87
N ALA A 197 -14.78 -8.18 17.42
CA ALA A 197 -14.84 -7.88 18.84
C ALA A 197 -15.18 -6.42 19.06
N CYS A 198 -15.85 -6.11 20.16
CA CYS A 198 -16.08 -4.74 20.55
C CYS A 198 -14.76 -4.10 21.06
N PRO A 199 -14.35 -2.92 20.57
CA PRO A 199 -13.16 -2.22 21.07
C PRO A 199 -13.44 -1.41 22.34
N ASN A 200 -14.70 -1.25 22.76
CA ASN A 200 -15.07 -0.45 23.93
C ASN A 200 -14.56 -1.07 25.25
N GLU A 201 -13.88 -0.27 26.07
CA GLU A 201 -13.41 -0.67 27.40
C GLU A 201 -14.63 -0.90 28.33
N GLY A 202 -14.96 -2.17 28.57
CA GLY A 202 -16.15 -2.58 29.35
C GLY A 202 -17.18 -3.41 28.58
N CYS A 203 -16.93 -3.72 27.30
CA CYS A 203 -17.82 -4.60 26.52
C CYS A 203 -17.10 -5.83 25.97
N ASP A 204 -17.41 -7.01 26.53
CA ASP A 204 -16.84 -8.29 26.08
C ASP A 204 -17.57 -8.92 24.88
N HIS A 205 -18.23 -8.12 24.04
CA HIS A 205 -18.94 -8.68 22.90
C HIS A 205 -17.97 -9.19 21.83
N VAL A 206 -18.20 -10.43 21.41
CA VAL A 206 -17.41 -11.13 20.39
C VAL A 206 -18.36 -11.88 19.45
N GLU A 207 -18.17 -11.71 18.15
CA GLU A 207 -18.89 -12.38 17.08
C GLU A 207 -17.90 -13.21 16.26
N ARG A 208 -18.14 -14.52 16.11
CA ARG A 208 -17.18 -15.48 15.54
C ARG A 208 -17.61 -16.00 14.18
#